data_AF-A0A3B4F2K4-F1
#
_entry.id   AF-A0A3B4F2K4-F1
#
_cell.length_a   1.000
_cell.length_b   1.000
_cell.length_c   1.000
_cell.angle_alpha   90.00
_cell.angle_beta   90.00
_cell.angle_gamma   90.00
#
_symmetry.space_group_name_H-M   'P 1'
#
loop_
_entity.id
_entity.type
_entity.pdbx_description
1 polymer ?
#
loop_
_entity_poly.entity_id
_entity_poly.type
_entity_poly.pdbx_seq_one_letter_code
_entity_poly.pdbx_strand_id
1 'polypeptide(L)'
;MANRGPSYGLSREVQEKIEQKYDPDLEQRLVDWIIAQCGGNLEKPQPGKQNFQKWLMDGTILCRLINSLYPRGKEPIKKIPESQMAFKQMEKISQFLQAAEAYGVTTTDVFQTVDLWEGKDMAAVQRTLMALGSLAVTKDDGQYRGDRDWFHRKAQGYRREFTDEHIDHMKTNSDIKHCTKVD
;
A
#
# COMPACT_ATOMS: atom_id res chain seq x y z
N MET A 1 28.68 -15.15 -16.78
CA MET A 1 27.36 -14.98 -17.44
C MET A 1 26.64 -16.31 -17.28
N ALA A 2 25.68 -16.41 -16.37
CA ALA A 2 25.06 -17.68 -15.99
C ALA A 2 23.69 -17.84 -16.64
N ASN A 3 23.51 -18.99 -17.28
CA ASN A 3 22.36 -19.49 -18.02
C ASN A 3 20.99 -19.17 -17.39
N ARG A 4 20.14 -18.41 -18.08
CA ARG A 4 18.68 -18.56 -17.96
C ARG A 4 18.20 -19.38 -19.16
N GLY A 5 18.14 -20.69 -18.97
CA GLY A 5 17.42 -21.57 -19.90
C GLY A 5 15.91 -21.26 -19.88
N PRO A 6 15.15 -21.64 -20.92
CA PRO A 6 13.72 -21.37 -20.99
C PRO A 6 13.02 -22.05 -19.80
N SER A 7 12.23 -21.28 -19.04
CA SER A 7 11.47 -21.84 -17.91
C SER A 7 10.26 -22.61 -18.44
N TYR A 8 10.38 -23.92 -18.59
CA TYR A 8 9.31 -24.80 -19.10
C TYR A 8 8.24 -25.12 -18.05
N GLY A 9 6.97 -25.12 -18.47
CA GLY A 9 5.81 -25.70 -17.77
C GLY A 9 5.31 -24.91 -16.56
N LEU A 10 5.78 -25.27 -15.38
CA LEU A 10 5.25 -24.79 -14.10
C LEU A 10 5.39 -23.26 -13.93
N SER A 11 6.53 -22.69 -14.33
CA SER A 11 6.75 -21.24 -14.25
C SER A 11 5.86 -20.46 -15.21
N ARG A 12 5.52 -21.03 -16.37
CA ARG A 12 4.65 -20.38 -17.36
C ARG A 12 3.19 -20.40 -16.90
N GLU A 13 2.73 -21.54 -16.37
CA GLU A 13 1.38 -21.66 -15.80
C GLU A 13 1.18 -20.74 -14.59
N VAL A 14 2.20 -20.61 -13.73
CA VAL A 14 2.17 -19.65 -12.61
C VAL A 14 2.10 -18.22 -13.13
N GLN A 15 2.90 -17.87 -14.13
CA GLN A 15 2.88 -16.55 -14.73
C GLN A 15 1.52 -16.24 -15.40
N GLU A 16 0.95 -17.18 -16.14
CA GLU A 16 -0.37 -17.06 -16.77
C GLU A 16 -1.46 -16.82 -15.71
N LYS A 17 -1.42 -17.54 -14.58
CA LYS A 17 -2.36 -17.32 -13.46
C LYS A 17 -2.20 -15.96 -12.79
N ILE A 18 -0.97 -15.45 -12.71
CA ILE A 18 -0.70 -14.09 -12.20
C ILE A 18 -1.29 -13.06 -13.16
N GLU A 19 -1.06 -13.23 -14.46
CA GLU A 19 -1.56 -12.31 -15.48
C GLU A 19 -3.09 -12.28 -15.55
N GLN A 20 -3.76 -13.41 -15.32
CA GLN A 20 -5.22 -13.50 -15.22
C GLN A 20 -5.82 -12.70 -14.05
N LYS A 21 -5.02 -12.37 -13.03
CA LYS A 21 -5.47 -11.53 -11.91
C LYS A 21 -5.39 -10.04 -12.19
N TYR A 22 -4.77 -9.64 -13.31
CA TYR A 22 -4.72 -8.25 -13.71
C TYR A 22 -6.09 -7.79 -14.20
N ASP A 23 -6.59 -6.69 -13.64
CA ASP A 23 -7.92 -6.18 -13.92
C ASP A 23 -7.82 -4.83 -14.67
N PRO A 24 -8.21 -4.75 -15.96
CA PRO A 24 -8.17 -3.50 -16.72
C PRO A 24 -9.08 -2.39 -16.18
N ASP A 25 -10.21 -2.73 -15.55
CA ASP A 25 -11.11 -1.74 -14.97
C ASP A 25 -10.52 -1.16 -13.68
N LEU A 26 -9.84 -2.02 -12.91
CA LEU A 26 -9.06 -1.60 -11.75
C LEU A 26 -7.90 -0.68 -12.14
N GLU A 27 -7.22 -0.96 -13.25
CA GLU A 27 -6.18 -0.09 -13.80
C GLU A 27 -6.71 1.32 -14.03
N GLN A 28 -7.83 1.46 -14.76
CA GLN A 28 -8.40 2.77 -15.08
C GLN A 28 -8.75 3.54 -13.82
N ARG A 29 -9.39 2.87 -12.85
CA ARG A 29 -9.73 3.45 -11.56
C ARG A 29 -8.49 3.94 -10.80
N LEU A 30 -7.42 3.13 -10.76
CA LEU A 30 -6.18 3.50 -10.10
C LEU A 30 -5.50 4.68 -10.80
N VAL A 31 -5.51 4.71 -12.13
CA VAL A 31 -5.00 5.85 -12.91
C VAL A 31 -5.74 7.14 -12.54
N ASP A 32 -7.07 7.09 -12.54
CA ASP A 32 -7.91 8.26 -12.21
C ASP A 32 -7.68 8.72 -10.77
N TRP A 33 -7.56 7.78 -9.82
CA TRP A 33 -7.21 8.10 -8.44
C TRP A 33 -5.84 8.76 -8.32
N ILE A 34 -4.80 8.19 -8.93
CA ILE A 34 -3.43 8.72 -8.83
C ILE A 34 -3.37 10.15 -9.37
N ILE A 35 -4.05 10.43 -10.48
CA ILE A 35 -4.15 11.77 -11.06
C ILE A 35 -4.86 12.73 -10.09
N ALA A 36 -6.02 12.34 -9.56
CA ALA A 36 -6.78 13.16 -8.62
C ALA A 36 -6.00 13.42 -7.30
N GLN A 37 -5.29 12.41 -6.81
CA GLN A 37 -4.58 12.42 -5.53
C GLN A 37 -3.28 13.24 -5.61
N CYS A 38 -2.45 13.02 -6.63
CA CYS A 38 -1.21 13.78 -6.81
C CYS A 38 -1.49 15.21 -7.29
N GLY A 39 -2.57 15.41 -8.04
CA GLY A 39 -2.83 16.66 -8.76
C GLY A 39 -1.75 16.99 -9.79
N GLY A 40 -1.85 18.19 -10.37
CA GLY A 40 -0.93 18.69 -11.37
C GLY A 40 -1.14 18.09 -12.78
N ASN A 41 -0.34 18.56 -13.75
CA ASN A 41 -0.37 18.12 -15.14
C ASN A 41 0.28 16.72 -15.29
N LEU A 42 -0.22 15.72 -14.57
CA LEU A 42 0.11 14.32 -14.87
C LEU A 42 -0.58 13.92 -16.16
N GLU A 43 0.20 13.53 -17.16
CA GLU A 43 -0.35 12.96 -18.37
C GLU A 43 -0.93 11.58 -18.07
N LYS A 44 -2.22 11.40 -18.35
CA LYS A 44 -2.90 10.12 -18.24
C LYS A 44 -2.25 9.13 -19.22
N PRO A 45 -1.76 7.97 -18.76
CA PRO A 45 -1.19 6.97 -19.67
C PRO A 45 -2.28 6.43 -20.59
N GLN A 46 -1.87 5.96 -21.77
CA GLN A 46 -2.76 5.15 -22.59
C GLN A 46 -3.15 3.88 -21.82
N PRO A 47 -4.38 3.36 -22.00
CA PRO A 47 -4.78 2.11 -21.35
C PRO A 47 -3.83 0.96 -21.66
N GLY A 48 -3.73 0.02 -20.72
CA GLY A 48 -3.04 -1.25 -20.88
C GLY A 48 -1.87 -1.42 -19.91
N LYS A 49 -1.73 -2.65 -19.41
CA LYS A 49 -0.72 -3.09 -18.45
C LYS A 49 0.68 -2.54 -18.70
N GLN A 50 1.17 -2.58 -19.94
CA GLN A 50 2.52 -2.12 -20.29
C GLN A 50 2.68 -0.60 -20.16
N ASN A 51 1.64 0.16 -20.51
CA ASN A 51 1.64 1.61 -20.40
C ASN A 51 1.53 2.04 -18.94
N PHE A 52 0.66 1.37 -18.18
CA PHE A 52 0.55 1.57 -16.73
C PHE A 52 1.86 1.25 -16.00
N GLN A 53 2.51 0.14 -16.36
CA GLN A 53 3.84 -0.21 -15.84
C GLN A 53 4.86 0.91 -16.14
N LYS A 54 5.02 1.29 -17.41
CA LYS A 54 5.98 2.34 -17.83
C LYS A 54 5.76 3.66 -17.10
N TRP A 55 4.51 4.02 -16.89
CA TRP A 55 4.12 5.25 -16.19
C TRP A 55 4.59 5.25 -14.72
N LEU A 56 4.48 4.12 -14.04
CA LEU A 56 4.87 3.98 -12.63
C LEU A 56 6.33 3.56 -12.43
N MET A 57 6.98 2.98 -13.45
CA MET A 57 8.30 2.33 -13.36
C MET A 57 9.43 3.25 -12.91
N ASP A 58 9.35 4.55 -13.19
CA ASP A 58 10.34 5.50 -12.69
C ASP A 58 10.24 5.72 -11.16
N GLY A 59 9.14 5.33 -10.52
CA GLY A 59 8.91 5.44 -9.09
C GLY A 59 8.55 6.86 -8.62
N THR A 60 8.79 7.90 -9.42
CA THR A 60 8.48 9.30 -9.05
C THR A 60 7.00 9.51 -8.75
N ILE A 61 6.11 8.94 -9.57
CA ILE A 61 4.65 9.05 -9.36
C ILE A 61 4.24 8.37 -8.06
N LEU A 62 4.80 7.20 -7.77
CA LEU A 62 4.53 6.47 -6.53
C LEU A 62 5.00 7.26 -5.30
N CYS A 63 6.20 7.84 -5.34
CA CYS A 63 6.68 8.68 -4.24
C CYS A 63 5.80 9.93 -4.04
N ARG A 64 5.35 10.57 -5.14
CA ARG A 64 4.41 11.70 -5.07
C ARG A 64 3.06 11.28 -4.50
N LEU A 65 2.56 10.10 -4.89
CA LEU A 65 1.31 9.55 -4.41
C LEU A 65 1.32 9.33 -2.90
N ILE A 66 2.32 8.64 -2.36
CA ILE A 66 2.37 8.39 -0.92
C ILE A 66 2.58 9.70 -0.15
N ASN A 67 3.41 10.62 -0.65
CA ASN A 67 3.62 11.91 -0.01
C ASN A 67 2.36 12.77 0.06
N SER A 68 1.50 12.75 -0.96
CA SER A 68 0.27 13.54 -0.98
C SER A 68 -0.79 13.05 0.02
N LEU A 69 -0.63 11.84 0.55
CA LEU A 69 -1.44 11.29 1.64
C LEU A 69 -0.99 11.76 3.03
N TYR A 70 0.07 12.57 3.11
CA TYR A 70 0.53 13.18 4.35
C TYR A 70 0.32 14.69 4.32
N PRO A 71 0.07 15.32 5.49
CA PRO A 71 0.07 16.76 5.59
C PRO A 71 1.41 17.36 5.14
N ARG A 72 1.36 18.56 4.56
CA ARG A 72 2.55 19.28 4.10
C ARG A 72 3.62 19.37 5.19
N GLY A 73 4.86 18.98 4.86
CA GLY A 73 5.99 18.95 5.78
C GLY A 73 6.14 17.65 6.59
N LYS A 74 5.19 16.71 6.49
CA LYS A 74 5.25 15.39 7.12
C LYS A 74 5.41 14.25 6.10
N GLU A 75 5.85 14.59 4.89
CA GLU A 75 6.04 13.62 3.82
C GLU A 75 7.12 12.58 4.20
N PRO A 76 6.87 11.28 4.04
CA PRO A 76 7.85 10.24 4.35
C PRO A 76 9.05 10.28 3.40
N ILE A 77 8.87 10.72 2.14
CA ILE A 77 9.92 10.72 1.11
C ILE A 77 10.29 12.16 0.77
N LYS A 78 11.35 12.68 1.39
CA LYS A 78 11.73 14.11 1.26
C LYS A 78 12.39 14.46 -0.08
N LYS A 79 13.08 13.52 -0.71
CA LYS A 79 13.87 13.77 -1.93
C LYS A 79 13.48 12.77 -3.00
N ILE A 80 12.97 13.28 -4.12
CA ILE A 80 12.62 12.49 -5.29
C ILE A 80 13.45 13.01 -6.47
N PRO A 81 14.73 12.62 -6.58
CA PRO A 81 15.58 13.09 -7.67
C PRO A 81 15.12 12.49 -8.99
N GLU A 82 15.16 13.31 -10.04
CA GLU A 82 14.97 12.83 -11.41
C GLU A 82 16.24 12.10 -11.88
N SER A 83 16.09 10.85 -12.30
CA SER A 83 17.21 10.03 -12.77
C SER A 83 16.68 8.88 -13.62
N GLN A 84 17.31 8.68 -14.78
CA GLN A 84 17.05 7.55 -15.67
C GLN A 84 17.84 6.29 -15.29
N MET A 85 18.65 6.34 -14.24
CA MET A 85 19.45 5.19 -13.82
C MET A 85 18.56 4.12 -13.18
N ALA A 86 18.64 2.89 -13.66
CA ALA A 86 17.82 1.76 -13.19
C ALA A 86 17.82 1.60 -11.66
N PHE A 87 19.00 1.65 -11.02
CA PHE A 87 19.10 1.52 -9.57
C PHE A 87 18.43 2.67 -8.81
N LYS A 88 18.40 3.89 -9.39
CA LYS A 88 17.69 5.04 -8.80
C LYS A 88 16.17 4.91 -8.91
N GLN A 89 15.68 4.33 -10.01
CA GLN A 89 14.26 4.00 -10.16
C GLN A 89 13.83 2.94 -9.15
N MET A 90 14.61 1.86 -9.04
CA MET A 90 14.38 0.80 -8.05
C MET A 90 14.44 1.33 -6.61
N GLU A 91 15.36 2.24 -6.31
CA GLU A 91 15.47 2.91 -5.00
C GLU A 91 14.21 3.73 -4.69
N LYS A 92 13.69 4.51 -5.65
CA LYS A 92 12.43 5.25 -5.50
C LYS A 92 11.25 4.32 -5.23
N ILE A 93 11.12 3.24 -6.00
CA ILE A 93 10.07 2.22 -5.77
C ILE A 93 10.19 1.64 -4.36
N SER A 94 11.40 1.27 -3.92
CA SER A 94 11.62 0.73 -2.58
C SER A 94 11.23 1.71 -1.46
N GLN A 95 11.53 3.00 -1.62
CA GLN A 95 11.10 4.04 -0.66
C GLN A 95 9.58 4.15 -0.59
N PHE A 96 8.88 4.09 -1.74
CA PHE A 96 7.42 4.04 -1.76
C PHE A 96 6.88 2.83 -1.00
N LEU A 97 7.43 1.63 -1.23
CA LEU A 97 6.97 0.40 -0.57
C LEU A 97 7.11 0.49 0.95
N GLN A 98 8.27 0.96 1.45
CA GLN A 98 8.50 1.19 2.88
C GLN A 98 7.51 2.21 3.46
N ALA A 99 7.24 3.29 2.73
CA ALA A 99 6.29 4.31 3.16
C ALA A 99 4.83 3.81 3.13
N ALA A 100 4.46 2.94 2.18
CA ALA A 100 3.16 2.32 2.10
C ALA A 100 2.92 1.32 3.24
N GLU A 101 3.93 0.51 3.60
CA GLU A 101 3.91 -0.34 4.79
C GLU A 101 3.73 0.49 6.06
N ALA A 102 4.53 1.55 6.24
CA ALA A 102 4.41 2.47 7.37
C ALA A 102 3.06 3.19 7.42
N TYR A 103 2.42 3.41 6.26
CA TYR A 103 1.07 3.97 6.19
C TYR A 103 0.00 2.97 6.63
N GLY A 104 0.31 1.67 6.65
CA GLY A 104 -0.57 0.60 7.14
C GLY A 104 -0.92 -0.47 6.12
N VAL A 105 -0.33 -0.45 4.91
CA VAL A 105 -0.51 -1.55 3.94
C VAL A 105 0.11 -2.81 4.52
N THR A 106 -0.65 -3.90 4.54
CA THR A 106 -0.18 -5.19 5.05
C THR A 106 0.91 -5.74 4.14
N THR A 107 1.99 -6.27 4.73
CA THR A 107 3.16 -6.79 3.99
C THR A 107 2.81 -7.83 2.93
N THR A 108 1.73 -8.60 3.12
CA THR A 108 1.20 -9.58 2.15
C THR A 108 0.59 -8.96 0.89
N ASP A 109 0.19 -7.69 0.97
CA ASP A 109 -0.37 -6.92 -0.14
C ASP A 109 0.68 -6.03 -0.81
N VAL A 110 1.89 -5.92 -0.26
CA VAL A 110 2.98 -5.09 -0.79
C VAL A 110 3.74 -5.84 -1.88
N PHE A 111 3.80 -5.24 -3.06
CA PHE A 111 4.55 -5.80 -4.19
C PHE A 111 6.08 -5.69 -3.99
N GLN A 112 6.86 -6.45 -4.74
CA GLN A 112 8.32 -6.38 -4.77
C GLN A 112 8.78 -5.45 -5.89
N THR A 113 9.91 -4.74 -5.74
CA THR A 113 10.40 -3.79 -6.77
C THR A 113 10.44 -4.35 -8.20
N VAL A 114 10.78 -5.63 -8.37
CA VAL A 114 10.83 -6.31 -9.68
C VAL A 114 9.46 -6.57 -10.29
N ASP A 115 8.40 -6.64 -9.47
CA ASP A 115 7.02 -6.85 -9.93
C ASP A 115 6.57 -5.68 -10.80
N LEU A 116 6.96 -4.46 -10.42
CA LEU A 116 6.75 -3.25 -11.21
C LEU A 116 7.88 -3.03 -12.23
N TRP A 117 9.14 -3.05 -11.81
CA TRP A 117 10.24 -2.61 -12.66
C TRP A 117 10.49 -3.57 -13.83
N GLU A 118 10.44 -4.89 -13.60
CA GLU A 118 10.50 -5.91 -14.66
C GLU A 118 9.11 -6.32 -15.16
N GLY A 119 8.03 -5.86 -14.51
CA GLY A 119 6.65 -6.19 -14.90
C GLY A 119 6.23 -7.62 -14.57
N LYS A 120 6.88 -8.27 -13.60
CA LYS A 120 6.66 -9.67 -13.22
C LYS A 120 5.26 -9.94 -12.65
N ASP A 121 4.73 -9.02 -11.85
CA ASP A 121 3.42 -9.16 -11.22
C ASP A 121 2.73 -7.80 -11.09
N MET A 122 2.17 -7.33 -12.20
CA MET A 122 1.40 -6.07 -12.20
C MET A 122 0.08 -6.18 -11.43
N ALA A 123 -0.44 -7.38 -11.18
CA ALA A 123 -1.62 -7.58 -10.36
C ALA A 123 -1.30 -7.31 -8.87
N ALA A 124 -0.11 -7.68 -8.39
CA ALA A 124 0.38 -7.28 -7.07
C ALA A 124 0.48 -5.76 -6.94
N VAL A 125 0.97 -5.06 -7.97
CA VAL A 125 1.01 -3.58 -7.99
C VAL A 125 -0.40 -2.99 -7.82
N GLN A 126 -1.39 -3.49 -8.57
CA GLN A 126 -2.78 -3.06 -8.42
C GLN A 126 -3.31 -3.33 -7.00
N ARG A 127 -3.04 -4.50 -6.43
CA ARG A 127 -3.45 -4.85 -5.06
C ARG A 127 -2.85 -3.90 -4.01
N THR A 128 -1.56 -3.59 -4.09
CA THR A 128 -0.91 -2.65 -3.16
C THR A 128 -1.56 -1.27 -3.23
N LEU A 129 -1.78 -0.75 -4.44
CA LEU A 129 -2.39 0.57 -4.64
C LEU A 129 -3.84 0.61 -4.16
N MET A 130 -4.62 -0.46 -4.39
CA MET A 130 -5.98 -0.58 -3.87
C MET A 130 -6.01 -0.63 -2.34
N ALA A 131 -5.09 -1.37 -1.73
CA ALA A 131 -4.96 -1.43 -0.28
C ALA A 131 -4.61 -0.05 0.30
N LEU A 132 -3.68 0.67 -0.35
CA LEU A 132 -3.29 2.02 0.04
C LEU A 132 -4.45 3.02 -0.07
N GLY A 133 -5.18 3.04 -1.19
CA GLY A 133 -6.33 3.92 -1.38
C GLY A 133 -7.46 3.62 -0.39
N SER A 134 -7.74 2.35 -0.13
CA SER A 134 -8.73 1.93 0.88
C SER A 134 -8.36 2.41 2.29
N LEU A 135 -7.08 2.33 2.67
CA LEU A 135 -6.58 2.87 3.94
C LEU A 135 -6.69 4.39 4.00
N ALA A 136 -6.37 5.08 2.91
CA ALA A 136 -6.47 6.53 2.83
C ALA A 136 -7.92 7.03 3.02
N VAL A 137 -8.89 6.41 2.33
CA VAL A 137 -10.32 6.74 2.52
C VAL A 137 -10.80 6.41 3.93
N THR A 138 -10.22 5.38 4.56
CA THR A 138 -10.57 4.92 5.91
C THR A 138 -9.99 5.81 7.01
N LYS A 139 -8.81 6.42 6.81
CA LYS A 139 -8.20 7.33 7.78
C LYS A 139 -8.97 8.64 7.93
N ASP A 140 -9.59 9.12 6.84
CA ASP A 140 -10.47 10.30 6.83
C ASP A 140 -9.82 11.56 7.46
N ASP A 141 -8.50 11.73 7.27
CA ASP A 141 -7.67 12.81 7.83
C ASP A 141 -7.62 14.08 6.95
N GLY A 142 -8.49 14.14 5.94
CA GLY A 142 -8.57 15.23 4.96
C GLY A 142 -7.46 15.26 3.91
N GLN A 143 -6.56 14.26 3.85
CA GLN A 143 -5.51 14.22 2.82
C GLN A 143 -5.92 13.46 1.54
N TYR A 144 -6.90 12.56 1.63
CA TYR A 144 -7.43 11.86 0.47
C TYR A 144 -8.15 12.80 -0.50
N ARG A 145 -7.95 12.59 -1.81
CA ARG A 145 -8.59 13.32 -2.91
C ARG A 145 -9.07 12.34 -3.98
N GLY A 146 -10.15 12.71 -4.65
CA GLY A 146 -10.81 11.88 -5.66
C GLY A 146 -12.15 11.32 -5.17
N ASP A 147 -12.76 10.49 -5.99
CA ASP A 147 -14.03 9.85 -5.63
C ASP A 147 -13.81 8.81 -4.52
N ARG A 148 -14.65 8.82 -3.50
CA ARG A 148 -14.57 7.87 -2.38
C ARG A 148 -15.11 6.50 -2.77
N ASP A 149 -15.95 6.41 -3.80
CA ASP A 149 -16.55 5.15 -4.27
C ASP A 149 -15.55 4.27 -5.04
N TRP A 150 -14.37 4.81 -5.38
CA TRP A 150 -13.27 4.04 -5.95
C TRP A 150 -12.69 3.00 -4.98
N PHE A 151 -12.79 3.23 -3.66
CA PHE A 151 -12.22 2.35 -2.65
C PHE A 151 -13.24 1.96 -1.58
N HIS A 152 -13.14 0.71 -1.11
CA HIS A 152 -13.94 0.25 0.01
C HIS A 152 -13.30 0.72 1.32
N ARG A 153 -14.08 1.29 2.23
CA ARG A 153 -13.58 1.55 3.60
C ARG A 153 -13.26 0.22 4.26
N LYS A 154 -12.03 0.05 4.75
CA LYS A 154 -11.70 -1.09 5.62
C LYS A 154 -12.42 -0.87 6.96
N ALA A 155 -13.03 -1.93 7.49
CA ALA A 155 -13.54 -1.91 8.85
C ALA A 155 -12.35 -1.64 9.80
N GLN A 156 -12.33 -0.49 10.46
CA GLN A 156 -11.35 -0.23 11.51
C GLN A 156 -11.65 -1.20 12.65
N GLY A 157 -10.89 -2.29 12.73
CA GLY A 157 -10.81 -3.09 13.94
C GLY A 157 -10.21 -2.22 15.02
N TYR A 158 -11.07 -1.55 15.79
CA TYR A 158 -10.68 -0.80 16.97
C TYR A 158 -10.09 -1.82 17.95
N ARG A 159 -8.76 -2.02 17.93
CA ARG A 159 -8.09 -2.51 19.13
C ARG A 159 -8.33 -1.41 20.14
N ARG A 160 -9.33 -1.63 21.01
CA ARG A 160 -9.39 -0.95 22.29
C ARG A 160 -8.04 -1.21 22.93
N GLU A 161 -7.18 -0.20 22.96
CA GLU A 161 -6.10 -0.17 23.93
C GLU A 161 -6.82 -0.22 25.27
N PHE A 162 -6.87 -1.41 25.88
CA PHE A 162 -7.23 -1.51 27.29
C PHE A 162 -6.10 -0.79 28.00
N THR A 163 -6.35 0.45 28.43
CA THR A 163 -5.47 1.09 29.39
C THR A 163 -5.44 0.20 30.63
N ASP A 164 -4.25 -0.06 31.17
CA ASP A 164 -4.04 -0.96 32.31
C ASP A 164 -4.88 -0.60 33.55
N GLU A 165 -5.45 0.61 33.59
CA GLU A 165 -6.40 1.07 34.61
C GLU A 165 -7.68 0.23 34.70
N HIS A 166 -8.11 -0.46 33.63
CA HIS A 166 -9.30 -1.33 33.67
C HIS A 166 -9.05 -2.75 34.18
N ILE A 167 -7.78 -3.18 34.32
CA ILE A 167 -7.44 -4.52 34.82
C ILE A 167 -7.30 -4.53 36.35
N ASP A 168 -6.97 -3.38 36.96
CA ASP A 168 -6.79 -3.30 38.42
C ASP A 168 -8.13 -3.31 39.18
N HIS A 169 -9.18 -2.71 38.61
CA HIS A 169 -10.51 -2.65 39.25
C HIS A 169 -11.23 -4.01 39.38
N MET A 170 -10.76 -5.07 38.71
CA MET A 170 -11.31 -6.43 38.85
C MET A 170 -10.58 -7.28 39.90
N LYS A 171 -9.38 -6.89 40.36
CA LYS A 171 -8.64 -7.66 41.38
C LYS A 171 -8.94 -7.24 42.82
N THR A 172 -9.44 -6.02 43.04
CA THR A 172 -9.66 -5.49 44.40
C THR A 172 -10.96 -5.98 45.08
N ASN A 173 -11.80 -6.77 44.39
CA ASN A 173 -13.05 -7.29 44.96
C ASN A 173 -13.00 -8.76 45.43
N SER A 174 -11.83 -9.42 45.39
CA SER A 174 -11.69 -10.80 45.86
C SER A 174 -11.08 -10.94 47.26
N ASP A 175 -10.59 -9.86 47.89
CA ASP A 175 -9.85 -9.91 49.16
C ASP A 175 -10.61 -9.42 50.41
N ILE A 176 -11.93 -9.19 50.34
CA ILE A 176 -12.72 -8.68 51.49
C ILE A 176 -13.81 -9.67 51.97
N LYS A 177 -13.68 -10.98 51.73
CA LYS A 177 -14.64 -11.97 52.25
C LYS A 177 -14.05 -13.12 53.07
N HIS A 178 -12.86 -12.95 53.66
CA HIS A 178 -12.27 -13.98 54.53
C HIS A 178 -11.90 -13.54 55.96
N CYS A 179 -12.38 -12.38 56.42
CA CYS A 179 -12.15 -11.96 57.81
C CYS A 179 -13.48 -11.62 58.50
N THR A 180 -14.13 -12.63 59.08
CA THR A 180 -15.07 -12.50 60.21
C THR A 180 -15.40 -13.90 60.74
N LYS A 181 -14.52 -14.43 61.60
CA LYS A 181 -14.82 -15.44 62.61
C LYS A 181 -13.74 -15.40 63.70
N VAL A 182 -14.03 -14.59 64.70
CA VAL A 182 -13.45 -14.42 66.05
C VAL A 182 -14.52 -13.57 66.73
N ASP A 183 -15.25 -13.96 67.75
CA ASP A 183 -15.28 -15.10 68.67
C ASP A 183 -16.75 -15.45 68.94
#